data_AF-A0AA88SR26-F1
#
_entry.id   AF-A0AA88SR26-F1
#
_cell.length_a   1.000
_cell.length_b   1.000
_cell.length_c   1.000
_cell.angle_alpha   90.00
_cell.angle_beta   90.00
_cell.angle_gamma   90.00
#
_symmetry.space_group_name_H-M   'P 1'
#
loop_
_entity.id
_entity.type
_entity.pdbx_description
1 polymer ?
#
loop_
_entity_poly.entity_id
_entity_poly.type
_entity_poly.pdbx_seq_one_letter_code
_entity_poly.pdbx_strand_id
1 'polypeptide(L)'
;MLRSLTVSVMFCRRFQQLQRTHCSSVMQAENTSTIDALCNLSVDISKIRKIRGWVLYQSPVYVTETVRMLKTLGATDSVITQVLEQHPEAILCTPEHLEAQKELWMSVCARQSDLVGIIEKFPASFFVTSCHIDHQRANIMFFQNLGLNKRVIAKLMASAPRNFKRPIEQNKEMVQALQKMYLELGGNDTNMKVWLQKLLSQNPYVLMKSPEAMRNNFNFLHKWGFTSSELLQLLSKLKGFVTELHPESMGLTLSYSQEMLACSDAELRQIVLQCPALLYYSVPILTDRFKCLISAGISLQQIMQTPTVLELTTQIIQYRIQKLHSYGHDISTGSLDLLKGTKKDFEMSCGKLFLRRERPLFNPVAPLRTEE
;
A
#
# COMPACT_ATOMS: atom_id res chain seq x y z
N MET A 1 -10.60 -22.09 -1.56
CA MET A 1 -10.06 -22.97 -2.62
C MET A 1 -8.78 -22.36 -3.17
N LEU A 2 -7.71 -23.14 -3.22
CA LEU A 2 -6.37 -22.74 -3.63
C LEU A 2 -6.23 -22.63 -5.16
N ARG A 3 -5.50 -21.59 -5.60
CA ARG A 3 -4.58 -21.50 -6.76
C ARG A 3 -5.14 -21.69 -8.19
N SER A 4 -4.94 -20.67 -9.02
CA SER A 4 -3.98 -20.79 -10.15
C SER A 4 -3.58 -19.42 -10.69
N LEU A 5 -2.29 -19.08 -10.61
CA LEU A 5 -1.62 -18.07 -11.43
C LEU A 5 -0.39 -18.75 -12.02
N THR A 6 -0.58 -19.45 -13.13
CA THR A 6 0.48 -20.07 -13.92
C THR A 6 0.74 -19.26 -15.18
N VAL A 7 1.38 -18.10 -15.07
CA VAL A 7 2.06 -17.47 -16.20
C VAL A 7 3.28 -16.69 -15.68
N SER A 8 4.38 -17.39 -15.38
CA SER A 8 5.73 -16.80 -15.40
C SER A 8 6.88 -17.81 -15.27
N VAL A 9 6.75 -19.03 -15.80
CA VAL A 9 7.81 -20.08 -15.68
C VAL A 9 8.75 -20.13 -16.91
N MET A 10 8.48 -19.39 -17.98
CA MET A 10 9.23 -19.59 -19.23
C MET A 10 10.56 -18.81 -19.37
N PHE A 11 10.83 -17.79 -18.56
CA PHE A 11 12.11 -17.05 -18.65
C PHE A 11 13.19 -17.49 -17.65
N CYS A 12 12.85 -18.32 -16.65
CA CYS A 12 13.84 -18.93 -15.74
C CYS A 12 14.37 -20.30 -16.21
N ARG A 13 13.79 -20.91 -17.25
CA ARG A 13 14.24 -22.21 -17.74
C ARG A 13 15.55 -22.18 -18.54
N ARG A 14 15.94 -21.03 -19.12
CA ARG A 14 17.19 -20.93 -19.91
C ARG A 14 18.47 -20.84 -19.07
N PHE A 15 18.40 -20.46 -17.80
CA PHE A 15 19.57 -20.53 -16.90
C PHE A 15 19.68 -21.88 -16.17
N GLN A 16 18.61 -22.66 -16.09
CA GLN A 16 18.61 -24.00 -15.47
C GLN A 16 18.96 -25.14 -16.44
N GLN A 17 19.05 -24.88 -17.76
CA GLN A 17 19.32 -25.91 -18.76
C GLN A 17 20.79 -26.08 -19.17
N LEU A 18 21.71 -25.25 -18.66
CA LEU A 18 23.14 -25.34 -18.97
C LEU A 18 24.00 -26.01 -17.88
N GLN A 19 23.39 -26.56 -16.82
CA GLN A 19 24.10 -27.28 -15.75
C GLN A 19 23.64 -28.73 -15.53
N ARG A 20 23.10 -29.37 -16.57
CA ARG A 20 22.81 -30.81 -16.55
C ARG A 20 23.60 -31.55 -17.62
N THR A 21 24.90 -31.65 -17.41
CA THR A 21 25.76 -32.66 -18.04
C THR A 21 26.86 -33.08 -17.05
N HIS A 22 26.56 -34.16 -16.33
CA HIS A 22 27.42 -35.16 -15.69
C HIS A 22 28.66 -34.79 -14.82
N CYS A 23 28.52 -35.13 -13.53
CA CYS A 23 29.44 -35.83 -12.62
C CYS A 23 30.93 -35.44 -12.53
N SER A 24 31.26 -34.69 -11.48
CA SER A 24 32.08 -35.19 -10.36
C SER A 24 31.65 -34.45 -9.08
N SER A 25 31.09 -35.18 -8.11
CA SER A 25 30.62 -34.60 -6.85
C SER A 25 31.81 -34.32 -5.93
N VAL A 26 32.45 -33.18 -6.11
CA VAL A 26 33.04 -32.50 -4.97
C VAL A 26 31.86 -31.90 -4.23
N MET A 27 31.38 -32.56 -3.17
CA MET A 27 30.51 -31.89 -2.22
C MET A 27 31.33 -30.76 -1.62
N GLN A 28 31.17 -29.55 -2.16
CA GLN A 28 31.85 -28.38 -1.63
C GLN A 28 31.48 -28.30 -0.15
N ALA A 29 32.49 -28.31 0.73
CA ALA A 29 32.27 -28.21 2.16
C ALA A 29 31.72 -26.81 2.47
N GLU A 30 30.89 -26.70 3.52
CA GLU A 30 30.51 -25.38 4.01
C GLU A 30 31.77 -24.61 4.43
N ASN A 31 31.77 -23.31 4.19
CA ASN A 31 32.85 -22.42 4.58
C ASN A 31 32.85 -22.29 6.11
N THR A 32 33.73 -23.05 6.77
CA THR A 32 33.82 -23.12 8.23
C THR A 32 34.09 -21.76 8.85
N SER A 33 34.94 -20.94 8.24
CA SER A 33 35.21 -19.56 8.68
C SER A 33 33.94 -18.70 8.69
N THR A 34 33.09 -18.83 7.66
CA THR A 34 31.79 -18.14 7.63
C THR A 34 30.87 -18.60 8.75
N ILE A 35 30.80 -19.91 9.01
CA ILE A 35 29.97 -20.47 10.08
C ILE A 35 30.43 -19.96 11.43
N ASP A 36 31.74 -20.02 11.71
CA ASP A 36 32.30 -19.56 12.98
C ASP A 36 32.05 -18.07 13.19
N ALA A 37 32.24 -17.24 12.15
CA ALA A 37 31.97 -15.81 12.21
C ALA A 37 30.49 -15.51 12.50
N LEU A 38 29.56 -16.24 11.90
CA LEU A 38 28.12 -16.09 12.14
C LEU A 38 27.71 -16.59 13.53
N CYS A 39 28.26 -17.73 13.99
CA CYS A 39 28.05 -18.25 15.35
C CYS A 39 28.51 -17.26 16.42
N ASN A 40 29.66 -16.60 16.22
CA ASN A 40 30.16 -15.57 17.12
C ASN A 40 29.23 -14.35 17.24
N LEU A 41 28.35 -14.14 16.25
CA LEU A 41 27.32 -13.09 16.23
C LEU A 41 25.97 -13.59 16.76
N SER A 42 25.93 -14.79 17.35
CA SER A 42 24.71 -15.46 17.84
C SER A 42 23.66 -15.68 16.75
N VAL A 43 24.07 -15.81 15.48
CA VAL A 43 23.18 -16.08 14.34
C VAL A 43 22.79 -17.56 14.32
N ASP A 44 21.49 -17.86 14.20
CA ASP A 44 21.03 -19.25 14.05
C ASP A 44 21.40 -19.83 12.67
N ILE A 45 22.50 -20.59 12.63
CA ILE A 45 22.97 -21.28 11.42
C ILE A 45 21.97 -22.31 10.93
N SER A 46 21.21 -22.96 11.83
CA SER A 46 20.20 -23.94 11.44
C SER A 46 19.08 -23.27 10.64
N LYS A 47 18.73 -22.05 10.99
CA LYS A 47 17.79 -21.21 10.24
C LYS A 47 18.35 -20.80 8.87
N ILE A 48 19.62 -20.41 8.80
CA ILE A 48 20.29 -20.10 7.52
C ILE A 48 20.28 -21.31 6.59
N ARG A 49 20.68 -22.50 7.07
CA ARG A 49 20.68 -23.74 6.29
C ARG A 49 19.30 -24.03 5.68
N LYS A 50 18.22 -23.80 6.44
CA LYS A 50 16.84 -23.99 5.97
C LYS A 50 16.41 -22.98 4.91
N ILE A 51 16.75 -21.70 5.06
CA ILE A 51 16.23 -20.63 4.19
C ILE A 51 17.13 -20.40 2.95
N ARG A 52 18.45 -20.37 3.15
CA ARG A 52 19.48 -20.06 2.14
C ARG A 52 20.81 -20.78 2.40
N GLY A 53 20.79 -22.10 2.63
CA GLY A 53 21.99 -22.87 2.94
C GLY A 53 23.13 -22.74 1.91
N TRP A 54 22.79 -22.51 0.63
CA TRP A 54 23.79 -22.30 -0.44
C TRP A 54 24.76 -21.14 -0.17
N VAL A 55 24.37 -20.14 0.65
CA VAL A 55 25.22 -19.00 1.04
C VAL A 55 26.44 -19.45 1.84
N LEU A 56 26.30 -20.50 2.65
CA LEU A 56 27.37 -21.03 3.50
C LEU A 56 28.48 -21.72 2.69
N TYR A 57 28.22 -22.06 1.43
CA TYR A 57 29.22 -22.66 0.53
C TYR A 57 29.96 -21.63 -0.31
N GLN A 58 29.59 -20.35 -0.22
CA GLN A 58 30.17 -19.30 -1.04
C GLN A 58 31.54 -18.85 -0.50
N SER A 59 32.39 -18.44 -1.44
CA SER A 59 33.64 -17.73 -1.19
C SER A 59 33.92 -16.83 -2.41
N PRO A 60 34.27 -15.55 -2.24
CA PRO A 60 34.47 -14.85 -0.96
C PRO A 60 33.16 -14.53 -0.21
N VAL A 61 33.30 -14.28 1.10
CA VAL A 61 32.25 -13.72 1.97
C VAL A 61 32.81 -12.55 2.77
N TYR A 62 31.94 -11.64 3.21
CA TYR A 62 32.30 -10.36 3.84
C TYR A 62 31.54 -10.15 5.16
N VAL A 63 31.54 -11.16 6.04
CA VAL A 63 30.78 -11.12 7.31
C VAL A 63 31.21 -9.93 8.17
N THR A 64 32.52 -9.76 8.38
CA THR A 64 33.09 -8.71 9.23
C THR A 64 32.78 -7.32 8.69
N GLU A 65 32.88 -7.13 7.37
CA GLU A 65 32.63 -5.85 6.71
C GLU A 65 31.15 -5.49 6.76
N THR A 66 30.25 -6.45 6.52
CA THR A 66 28.80 -6.24 6.66
C THR A 66 28.45 -5.84 8.09
N VAL A 67 28.97 -6.55 9.09
CA VAL A 67 28.73 -6.24 10.52
C VAL A 67 29.28 -4.87 10.88
N ARG A 68 30.52 -4.56 10.48
CA ARG A 68 31.16 -3.26 10.73
C ARG A 68 30.35 -2.13 10.12
N MET A 69 29.87 -2.29 8.89
CA MET A 69 29.03 -1.28 8.22
C MET A 69 27.72 -1.05 9.00
N LEU A 70 27.03 -2.12 9.41
CA LEU A 70 25.80 -2.01 10.19
C LEU A 70 26.03 -1.35 11.56
N LYS A 71 27.11 -1.70 12.26
CA LYS A 71 27.52 -1.04 13.52
C LYS A 71 27.82 0.44 13.33
N THR A 72 28.48 0.79 12.22
CA THR A 72 28.77 2.20 11.87
C THR A 72 27.50 3.01 11.63
N LEU A 73 26.42 2.38 11.17
CA LEU A 73 25.10 3.02 11.05
C LEU A 73 24.33 3.08 12.39
N GLY A 74 24.86 2.47 13.46
CA GLY A 74 24.24 2.43 14.78
C GLY A 74 23.33 1.22 15.02
N ALA A 75 23.45 0.13 14.25
CA ALA A 75 22.72 -1.10 14.52
C ALA A 75 23.25 -1.81 15.78
N THR A 76 22.33 -2.31 16.61
CA THR A 76 22.68 -3.15 17.76
C THR A 76 23.00 -4.58 17.31
N ASP A 77 23.71 -5.35 18.15
CA ASP A 77 24.03 -6.74 17.82
C ASP A 77 22.76 -7.56 17.55
N SER A 78 21.68 -7.35 18.32
CA SER A 78 20.37 -7.99 18.09
C SER A 78 19.80 -7.69 16.69
N VAL A 79 19.90 -6.44 16.22
CA VAL A 79 19.41 -6.06 14.89
C VAL A 79 20.27 -6.71 13.81
N ILE A 80 21.58 -6.75 14.00
CA ILE A 80 22.52 -7.38 13.06
C ILE A 80 22.23 -8.88 12.93
N THR A 81 22.08 -9.58 14.06
CA THR A 81 21.70 -11.00 14.10
C THR A 81 20.39 -11.23 13.33
N GLN A 82 19.36 -10.44 13.63
CA GLN A 82 18.06 -10.53 12.94
C GLN A 82 18.19 -10.33 11.42
N VAL A 83 18.94 -9.32 10.97
CA VAL A 83 19.15 -9.02 9.56
C VAL A 83 19.83 -10.19 8.84
N LEU A 84 20.90 -10.75 9.42
CA LEU A 84 21.65 -11.86 8.83
C LEU A 84 20.83 -13.15 8.79
N GLU A 85 19.97 -13.39 9.79
CA GLU A 85 19.05 -14.54 9.76
C GLU A 85 17.93 -14.40 8.74
N GLN A 86 17.43 -13.18 8.51
CA GLN A 86 16.37 -12.91 7.54
C GLN A 86 16.91 -12.86 6.10
N HIS A 87 18.15 -12.40 5.92
CA HIS A 87 18.77 -12.23 4.61
C HIS A 87 20.26 -12.58 4.63
N PRO A 88 20.61 -13.88 4.65
CA PRO A 88 22.00 -14.34 4.71
C PRO A 88 22.84 -13.86 3.52
N GLU A 89 22.23 -13.61 2.37
CA GLU A 89 22.91 -13.11 1.17
C GLU A 89 23.61 -11.75 1.40
N ALA A 90 23.28 -11.02 2.48
CA ALA A 90 23.94 -9.78 2.87
C ALA A 90 25.47 -9.91 3.02
N ILE A 91 25.99 -11.08 3.40
CA ILE A 91 27.43 -11.32 3.56
C ILE A 91 28.14 -11.53 2.22
N LEU A 92 27.40 -11.61 1.11
CA LEU A 92 27.97 -11.78 -0.23
C LEU A 92 28.19 -10.44 -0.94
N CYS A 93 27.72 -9.33 -0.35
CA CYS A 93 27.93 -8.00 -0.88
C CYS A 93 29.38 -7.54 -0.64
N THR A 94 30.08 -7.10 -1.69
CA THR A 94 31.45 -6.60 -1.53
C THR A 94 31.47 -5.30 -0.72
N PRO A 95 32.58 -4.99 -0.02
CA PRO A 95 32.69 -3.78 0.79
C PRO A 95 32.45 -2.50 -0.01
N GLU A 96 32.91 -2.44 -1.26
CA GLU A 96 32.72 -1.29 -2.16
C GLU A 96 31.24 -1.10 -2.49
N HIS A 97 30.53 -2.20 -2.74
CA HIS A 97 29.09 -2.15 -3.02
C HIS A 97 28.28 -1.78 -1.78
N LEU A 98 28.66 -2.28 -0.60
CA LEU A 98 28.02 -1.91 0.66
C LEU A 98 28.14 -0.42 0.94
N GLU A 99 29.32 0.16 0.72
CA GLU A 99 29.52 1.60 0.90
C GLU A 99 28.74 2.40 -0.14
N ALA A 100 28.74 1.98 -1.41
CA ALA A 100 27.97 2.65 -2.46
C ALA A 100 26.45 2.58 -2.20
N GLN A 101 25.93 1.46 -1.68
CA GLN A 101 24.53 1.37 -1.24
C GLN A 101 24.26 2.29 -0.05
N LYS A 102 25.16 2.31 0.94
CA LYS A 102 25.03 3.21 2.10
C LYS A 102 24.96 4.67 1.65
N GLU A 103 25.87 5.13 0.81
CA GLU A 103 25.84 6.49 0.25
C GLU A 103 24.54 6.79 -0.49
N LEU A 104 24.11 5.86 -1.34
CA LEU A 104 22.88 5.98 -2.11
C LEU A 104 21.65 6.13 -1.19
N TRP A 105 21.51 5.28 -0.19
CA TRP A 105 20.41 5.34 0.77
C TRP A 105 20.48 6.58 1.65
N MET A 106 21.67 7.03 2.03
CA MET A 106 21.86 8.28 2.78
C MET A 106 21.55 9.53 1.95
N SER A 107 21.51 9.45 0.61
CA SER A 107 21.02 10.55 -0.23
C SER A 107 19.52 10.84 -0.03
N VAL A 108 18.74 9.82 0.41
CA VAL A 108 17.29 9.89 0.62
C VAL A 108 16.86 9.73 2.09
N CYS A 109 17.67 9.11 2.94
CA CYS A 109 17.42 9.04 4.38
C CYS A 109 17.92 10.32 5.07
N ALA A 110 17.19 10.81 6.07
CA ALA A 110 17.60 11.99 6.82
C ALA A 110 18.69 11.66 7.86
N ARG A 111 18.61 10.47 8.48
CA ARG A 111 19.52 10.01 9.53
C ARG A 111 19.91 8.55 9.32
N GLN A 112 21.07 8.16 9.84
CA GLN A 112 21.52 6.75 9.82
C GLN A 112 20.53 5.82 10.53
N SER A 113 19.92 6.26 11.64
CA SER A 113 18.91 5.49 12.35
C SER A 113 17.66 5.19 11.52
N ASP A 114 17.29 6.09 10.59
CA ASP A 114 16.20 5.84 9.66
C ASP A 114 16.57 4.71 8.68
N LEU A 115 17.84 4.68 8.22
CA LEU A 115 18.36 3.62 7.35
C LEU A 115 18.45 2.28 8.09
N VAL A 116 18.94 2.24 9.33
CA VAL A 116 18.98 1.00 10.14
C VAL A 116 17.57 0.43 10.29
N GLY A 117 16.59 1.26 10.64
CA GLY A 117 15.20 0.80 10.76
C GLY A 117 14.58 0.30 9.45
N ILE A 118 15.09 0.74 8.29
CA ILE A 118 14.71 0.19 6.98
C ILE A 118 15.39 -1.16 6.74
N ILE A 119 16.70 -1.27 6.97
CA ILE A 119 17.46 -2.51 6.77
C ILE A 119 16.93 -3.62 7.68
N GLU A 120 16.60 -3.30 8.93
CA GLU A 120 16.01 -4.24 9.90
C GLU A 120 14.68 -4.85 9.40
N LYS A 121 13.83 -4.03 8.77
CA LYS A 121 12.49 -4.44 8.31
C LYS A 121 12.49 -5.01 6.89
N PHE A 122 13.40 -4.55 6.05
CA PHE A 122 13.44 -4.85 4.62
C PHE A 122 14.89 -5.06 4.13
N PRO A 123 15.63 -6.06 4.67
CA PRO A 123 17.04 -6.23 4.36
C PRO A 123 17.29 -6.46 2.86
N ALA A 124 16.43 -7.21 2.19
CA ALA A 124 16.50 -7.48 0.75
C ALA A 124 16.35 -6.23 -0.15
N SER A 125 15.86 -5.10 0.40
CA SER A 125 15.78 -3.83 -0.31
C SER A 125 17.10 -3.07 -0.30
N PHE A 126 17.94 -3.27 0.72
CA PHE A 126 19.28 -2.67 0.82
C PHE A 126 20.35 -3.56 0.19
N PHE A 127 20.37 -4.85 0.53
CA PHE A 127 21.33 -5.84 0.03
C PHE A 127 20.95 -6.33 -1.37
N VAL A 128 21.00 -5.41 -2.33
CA VAL A 128 20.74 -5.69 -3.75
C VAL A 128 22.03 -6.08 -4.46
N THR A 129 21.93 -6.77 -5.59
CA THR A 129 23.08 -7.05 -6.45
C THR A 129 23.66 -5.75 -7.04
N SER A 130 24.98 -5.69 -7.21
CA SER A 130 25.71 -4.51 -7.70
C SER A 130 25.24 -3.97 -9.06
N CYS A 131 24.76 -4.84 -9.95
CA CYS A 131 24.28 -4.47 -11.29
C CYS A 131 23.04 -3.54 -11.30
N HIS A 132 22.42 -3.27 -10.15
CA HIS A 132 21.23 -2.43 -10.06
C HIS A 132 21.49 -1.02 -9.51
N ILE A 133 22.70 -0.71 -9.04
CA ILE A 133 22.96 0.55 -8.34
C ILE A 133 22.74 1.78 -9.23
N ASP A 134 23.13 1.71 -10.50
CA ASP A 134 22.94 2.80 -11.46
C ASP A 134 21.46 3.03 -11.76
N HIS A 135 20.66 1.96 -11.86
CA HIS A 135 19.21 2.06 -11.98
C HIS A 135 18.59 2.70 -10.73
N GLN A 136 19.05 2.33 -9.53
CA GLN A 136 18.52 2.93 -8.30
C GLN A 136 18.84 4.43 -8.27
N ARG A 137 20.07 4.83 -8.59
CA ARG A 137 20.49 6.24 -8.66
C ARG A 137 19.68 7.03 -9.69
N ALA A 138 19.53 6.51 -10.91
CA ALA A 138 18.75 7.15 -11.96
C ALA A 138 17.28 7.33 -11.54
N ASN A 139 16.67 6.31 -10.95
CA ASN A 139 15.29 6.36 -10.48
C ASN A 139 15.10 7.32 -9.30
N ILE A 140 16.04 7.41 -8.36
CA ILE A 140 16.00 8.41 -7.28
C ILE A 140 15.97 9.82 -7.86
N MET A 141 16.90 10.14 -8.77
CA MET A 141 16.95 11.46 -9.41
C MET A 141 15.65 11.76 -10.20
N PHE A 142 15.13 10.77 -10.91
CA PHE A 142 13.87 10.89 -11.63
C PHE A 142 12.70 11.25 -10.71
N PHE A 143 12.53 10.53 -9.60
CA PHE A 143 11.46 10.79 -8.65
C PHE A 143 11.62 12.12 -7.91
N GLN A 144 12.85 12.55 -7.64
CA GLN A 144 13.12 13.90 -7.11
C GLN A 144 12.70 14.98 -8.11
N ASN A 145 12.99 14.80 -9.39
CA ASN A 145 12.59 15.74 -10.45
C ASN A 145 11.06 15.78 -10.65
N LEU A 146 10.34 14.71 -10.30
CA LEU A 146 8.86 14.71 -10.24
C LEU A 146 8.30 15.39 -8.97
N GLY A 147 9.17 15.87 -8.09
CA GLY A 147 8.82 16.55 -6.84
C GLY A 147 8.46 15.62 -5.69
N LEU A 148 8.80 14.32 -5.77
CA LEU A 148 8.69 13.44 -4.61
C LEU A 148 9.76 13.77 -3.57
N ASN A 149 9.35 13.91 -2.31
CA ASN A 149 10.30 14.16 -1.24
C ASN A 149 11.13 12.91 -0.91
N LYS A 150 12.31 13.14 -0.32
CA LYS A 150 13.27 12.09 0.03
C LYS A 150 12.68 10.98 0.91
N ARG A 151 11.82 11.32 1.87
CA ARG A 151 11.15 10.36 2.76
C ARG A 151 10.22 9.42 1.99
N VAL A 152 9.46 9.94 1.04
CA VAL A 152 8.60 9.12 0.17
C VAL A 152 9.49 8.21 -0.66
N ILE A 153 10.55 8.71 -1.30
CA ILE A 153 11.47 7.90 -2.11
C ILE A 153 12.09 6.77 -1.29
N ALA A 154 12.59 7.04 -0.08
CA ALA A 154 13.13 6.02 0.82
C ALA A 154 12.08 4.93 1.15
N LYS A 155 10.83 5.33 1.41
CA LYS A 155 9.71 4.39 1.59
C LYS A 155 9.45 3.57 0.32
N LEU A 156 9.53 4.17 -0.86
CA LEU A 156 9.34 3.46 -2.13
C LEU A 156 10.45 2.44 -2.38
N MET A 157 11.70 2.82 -2.15
CA MET A 157 12.84 1.90 -2.25
C MET A 157 12.70 0.72 -1.30
N ALA A 158 12.21 0.96 -0.08
CA ALA A 158 12.04 -0.09 0.93
C ALA A 158 10.88 -1.04 0.60
N SER A 159 9.71 -0.51 0.23
CA SER A 159 8.47 -1.29 0.03
C SER A 159 8.30 -1.84 -1.39
N ALA A 160 8.87 -1.18 -2.40
CA ALA A 160 8.77 -1.56 -3.80
C ALA A 160 10.15 -1.50 -4.49
N PRO A 161 11.17 -2.24 -4.00
CA PRO A 161 12.55 -2.17 -4.52
C PRO A 161 12.64 -2.52 -6.02
N ARG A 162 11.68 -3.28 -6.55
CA ARG A 162 11.60 -3.61 -7.99
C ARG A 162 11.51 -2.37 -8.87
N ASN A 163 10.87 -1.29 -8.42
CA ASN A 163 10.76 -0.03 -9.16
C ASN A 163 12.14 0.64 -9.36
N PHE A 164 13.10 0.35 -8.49
CA PHE A 164 14.44 0.94 -8.54
C PHE A 164 15.49 0.02 -9.17
N LYS A 165 15.19 -1.27 -9.34
CA LYS A 165 16.08 -2.24 -10.01
C LYS A 165 15.93 -2.23 -11.55
N ARG A 166 14.83 -1.66 -12.05
CA ARG A 166 14.50 -1.59 -13.48
C ARG A 166 15.10 -0.34 -14.14
N PRO A 167 15.36 -0.37 -15.45
CA PRO A 167 15.73 0.82 -16.21
C PRO A 167 14.72 1.95 -16.01
N ILE A 168 15.23 3.19 -15.95
CA ILE A 168 14.44 4.40 -15.70
C ILE A 168 13.37 4.63 -16.77
N GLU A 169 13.61 4.16 -18.00
CA GLU A 169 12.71 4.26 -19.15
C GLU A 169 11.34 3.66 -18.86
N GLN A 170 11.28 2.54 -18.13
CA GLN A 170 10.02 1.88 -17.78
C GLN A 170 9.18 2.73 -16.82
N ASN A 171 9.82 3.35 -15.83
CA ASN A 171 9.14 4.28 -14.93
C ASN A 171 8.71 5.55 -15.65
N LYS A 172 9.54 6.07 -16.57
CA LYS A 172 9.21 7.23 -17.40
C LYS A 172 7.98 6.98 -18.28
N GLU A 173 7.93 5.83 -18.97
CA GLU A 173 6.82 5.46 -19.83
C GLU A 173 5.50 5.44 -19.06
N MET A 174 5.49 4.77 -17.89
CA MET A 174 4.29 4.69 -17.07
C MET A 174 3.87 6.05 -16.52
N VAL A 175 4.82 6.87 -16.05
CA VAL A 175 4.53 8.24 -15.59
C VAL A 175 3.96 9.08 -16.73
N GLN A 176 4.58 9.09 -17.91
CA GLN A 176 4.10 9.83 -19.07
C GLN A 176 2.68 9.39 -19.48
N ALA A 177 2.40 8.09 -19.43
CA ALA A 177 1.07 7.57 -19.71
C ALA A 177 0.02 8.07 -18.69
N LEU A 178 0.34 8.12 -17.40
CA LEU A 178 -0.54 8.65 -16.36
C LEU A 178 -0.77 10.17 -16.55
N GLN A 179 0.28 10.92 -16.88
CA GLN A 179 0.19 12.35 -17.14
C GLN A 179 -0.71 12.64 -18.35
N LYS A 180 -0.46 11.96 -19.47
CA LYS A 180 -1.25 12.08 -20.69
C LYS A 180 -2.72 11.78 -20.44
N MET A 181 -3.00 10.66 -19.79
CA MET A 181 -4.36 10.24 -19.44
C MET A 181 -5.09 11.27 -18.57
N TYR A 182 -4.42 11.84 -17.57
CA TYR A 182 -5.03 12.85 -16.71
C TYR A 182 -5.40 14.12 -17.50
N LEU A 183 -4.53 14.55 -18.43
CA LEU A 183 -4.77 15.72 -19.29
C LEU A 183 -5.86 15.45 -20.34
N GLU A 184 -5.91 14.25 -20.92
CA GLU A 184 -6.97 13.83 -21.86
C GLU A 184 -8.37 13.84 -21.23
N LEU A 185 -8.45 13.65 -19.91
CA LEU A 185 -9.71 13.78 -19.15
C LEU A 185 -10.12 15.25 -18.88
N GLY A 186 -9.36 16.23 -19.39
CA GLY A 186 -9.59 17.67 -19.18
C GLY A 186 -8.94 18.23 -17.91
N GLY A 187 -8.00 17.49 -17.30
CA GLY A 187 -7.20 17.98 -16.19
C GLY A 187 -6.18 19.05 -16.62
N ASN A 188 -5.77 19.90 -15.68
CA ASN A 188 -4.68 20.86 -15.89
C ASN A 188 -3.34 20.37 -15.31
N ASP A 189 -2.23 20.95 -15.77
CA ASP A 189 -0.87 20.55 -15.38
C ASP A 189 -0.59 20.67 -13.88
N THR A 190 -1.09 21.71 -13.22
CA THR A 190 -0.87 21.94 -11.79
C THR A 190 -1.52 20.83 -10.96
N ASN A 191 -2.78 20.52 -11.24
CA ASN A 191 -3.51 19.46 -10.54
C ASN A 191 -2.97 18.08 -10.90
N MET A 192 -2.53 17.87 -12.14
CA MET A 192 -1.89 16.64 -12.59
C MET A 192 -0.64 16.33 -11.76
N LYS A 193 0.25 17.31 -11.56
CA LYS A 193 1.47 17.13 -10.74
C LYS A 193 1.12 16.73 -9.31
N VAL A 194 0.17 17.42 -8.69
CA VAL A 194 -0.29 17.13 -7.32
C VAL A 194 -0.91 15.74 -7.22
N TRP A 195 -1.75 15.36 -8.19
CA TRP A 195 -2.37 14.05 -8.24
C TRP A 195 -1.32 12.94 -8.40
N LEU A 196 -0.38 13.09 -9.33
CA LEU A 196 0.68 12.11 -9.57
C LEU A 196 1.56 11.92 -8.33
N GLN A 197 1.96 13.01 -7.67
CA GLN A 197 2.73 12.94 -6.43
C GLN A 197 1.97 12.21 -5.32
N LYS A 198 0.67 12.50 -5.16
CA LYS A 198 -0.19 11.80 -4.18
C LYS A 198 -0.31 10.31 -4.50
N LEU A 199 -0.54 9.98 -5.77
CA LEU A 199 -0.66 8.61 -6.25
C LEU A 199 0.61 7.81 -5.96
N LEU A 200 1.77 8.31 -6.39
CA LEU A 200 3.05 7.62 -6.17
C LEU A 200 3.41 7.49 -4.68
N SER A 201 3.05 8.48 -3.86
CA SER A 201 3.28 8.44 -2.42
C SER A 201 2.41 7.40 -1.69
N GLN A 202 1.21 7.15 -2.21
CA GLN A 202 0.23 6.25 -1.61
C GLN A 202 0.37 4.82 -2.13
N ASN A 203 0.59 4.65 -3.43
CA ASN A 203 0.72 3.35 -4.06
C ASN A 203 1.79 3.34 -5.17
N PRO A 204 3.05 2.97 -4.85
CA PRO A 204 4.11 2.88 -5.84
C PRO A 204 3.97 1.71 -6.80
N TYR A 205 3.10 0.74 -6.52
CA TYR A 205 2.89 -0.40 -7.41
C TYR A 205 2.15 0.00 -8.69
N VAL A 206 1.65 1.23 -8.80
CA VAL A 206 1.15 1.77 -10.07
C VAL A 206 2.21 1.73 -11.17
N LEU A 207 3.50 1.90 -10.82
CA LEU A 207 4.62 1.83 -11.77
C LEU A 207 4.86 0.43 -12.32
N MET A 208 4.28 -0.59 -11.69
CA MET A 208 4.39 -1.98 -12.10
C MET A 208 3.25 -2.44 -13.01
N LYS A 209 2.22 -1.59 -13.21
CA LYS A 209 1.12 -1.84 -14.14
C LYS A 209 1.54 -1.47 -15.56
N SER A 210 0.87 -2.03 -16.56
CA SER A 210 1.03 -1.54 -17.92
C SER A 210 0.19 -0.26 -18.12
N PRO A 211 0.67 0.70 -18.93
CA PRO A 211 -0.12 1.85 -19.37
C PRO A 211 -1.48 1.45 -19.97
N GLU A 212 -1.52 0.32 -20.68
CA GLU A 212 -2.72 -0.23 -21.29
C GLU A 212 -3.75 -0.70 -20.24
N ALA A 213 -3.31 -1.38 -19.18
CA ALA A 213 -4.22 -1.81 -18.12
C ALA A 213 -4.94 -0.62 -17.48
N MET A 214 -4.22 0.48 -17.26
CA MET A 214 -4.83 1.70 -16.75
C MET A 214 -5.82 2.29 -17.76
N ARG A 215 -5.45 2.39 -19.05
CA ARG A 215 -6.36 2.88 -20.10
C ARG A 215 -7.63 2.05 -20.19
N ASN A 216 -7.51 0.72 -20.10
CA ASN A 216 -8.64 -0.20 -20.15
C ASN A 216 -9.62 0.04 -18.99
N ASN A 217 -9.12 0.38 -17.79
CA ASN A 217 -9.97 0.73 -16.65
C ASN A 217 -10.82 1.98 -16.93
N PHE A 218 -10.23 3.03 -17.51
CA PHE A 218 -10.99 4.25 -17.83
C PHE A 218 -11.93 4.06 -19.02
N ASN A 219 -11.51 3.31 -20.04
CA ASN A 219 -12.36 2.96 -21.17
C ASN A 219 -13.58 2.17 -20.72
N PHE A 220 -13.42 1.27 -19.76
CA PHE A 220 -14.53 0.55 -19.15
C PHE A 220 -15.51 1.52 -18.46
N LEU A 221 -15.02 2.43 -17.63
CA LEU A 221 -15.88 3.41 -16.95
C LEU A 221 -16.56 4.39 -17.94
N HIS A 222 -15.87 4.80 -19.00
CA HIS A 222 -16.49 5.59 -20.08
C HIS A 222 -17.64 4.83 -20.76
N LYS A 223 -17.45 3.54 -21.07
CA LYS A 223 -18.52 2.69 -21.62
C LYS A 223 -19.68 2.51 -20.64
N TRP A 224 -19.41 2.58 -19.34
CA TRP A 224 -20.42 2.61 -18.27
C TRP A 224 -21.11 3.99 -18.13
N GLY A 225 -20.74 4.95 -18.97
CA GLY A 225 -21.39 6.26 -19.05
C GLY A 225 -20.77 7.35 -18.19
N PHE A 226 -19.60 7.15 -17.57
CA PHE A 226 -18.92 8.25 -16.87
C PHE A 226 -18.35 9.26 -17.88
N THR A 227 -18.57 10.53 -17.62
CA THR A 227 -17.98 11.64 -18.38
C THR A 227 -16.51 11.87 -17.99
N SER A 228 -15.73 12.56 -18.83
CA SER A 228 -14.32 12.83 -18.54
C SER A 228 -14.12 13.62 -17.25
N SER A 229 -15.01 14.58 -16.94
CA SER A 229 -14.97 15.36 -15.71
C SER A 229 -15.28 14.51 -14.47
N GLU A 230 -16.24 13.58 -14.56
CA GLU A 230 -16.56 12.64 -13.49
C GLU A 230 -15.40 11.64 -13.25
N LEU A 231 -14.75 11.16 -14.31
CA LEU A 231 -13.56 10.32 -14.18
C LEU A 231 -12.40 11.07 -13.52
N LEU A 232 -12.20 12.34 -13.87
CA LEU A 232 -11.20 13.19 -13.22
C LEU A 232 -11.52 13.37 -11.73
N GLN A 233 -12.79 13.55 -11.38
CA GLN A 233 -13.24 13.58 -10.00
C GLN A 233 -12.95 12.25 -9.28
N LEU A 234 -13.26 11.11 -9.91
CA LEU A 234 -12.97 9.79 -9.35
C LEU A 234 -11.47 9.57 -9.10
N LEU A 235 -10.61 9.97 -10.03
CA LEU A 235 -9.15 9.88 -9.89
C LEU A 235 -8.64 10.54 -8.61
N SER A 236 -9.22 11.69 -8.26
CA SER A 236 -8.85 12.41 -7.02
C SER A 236 -9.26 11.65 -5.75
N LYS A 237 -10.36 10.89 -5.80
CA LYS A 237 -10.92 10.15 -4.66
C LYS A 237 -10.35 8.73 -4.52
N LEU A 238 -10.04 8.07 -5.63
CA LEU A 238 -9.50 6.71 -5.68
C LEU A 238 -8.11 6.61 -5.05
N LYS A 239 -7.33 7.70 -5.01
CA LYS A 239 -6.04 7.71 -4.29
C LYS A 239 -5.16 6.54 -4.79
N GLY A 240 -4.51 5.82 -3.88
CA GLY A 240 -3.74 4.62 -4.18
C GLY A 240 -4.55 3.41 -4.69
N PHE A 241 -5.90 3.43 -4.61
CA PHE A 241 -6.75 2.31 -5.05
C PHE A 241 -6.98 2.26 -6.56
N VAL A 242 -6.50 3.26 -7.31
CA VAL A 242 -6.61 3.25 -8.77
C VAL A 242 -5.96 2.00 -9.41
N THR A 243 -4.98 1.39 -8.74
CA THR A 243 -4.32 0.14 -9.18
C THR A 243 -5.11 -1.13 -8.92
N GLU A 244 -6.13 -1.05 -8.05
CA GLU A 244 -7.01 -2.16 -7.68
C GLU A 244 -8.16 -2.32 -8.67
N LEU A 245 -8.35 -1.34 -9.57
CA LEU A 245 -9.37 -1.38 -10.60
C LEU A 245 -9.04 -2.44 -11.66
N HIS A 246 -10.06 -3.21 -12.02
CA HIS A 246 -10.04 -4.18 -13.11
C HIS A 246 -11.43 -4.26 -13.75
N PRO A 247 -11.58 -4.23 -15.09
CA PRO A 247 -12.89 -4.12 -15.74
C PRO A 247 -13.86 -5.24 -15.37
N GLU A 248 -13.38 -6.49 -15.32
CA GLU A 248 -14.21 -7.64 -14.94
C GLU A 248 -14.72 -7.54 -13.50
N SER A 249 -13.83 -7.18 -12.57
CA SER A 249 -14.20 -7.06 -11.16
C SER A 249 -15.13 -5.87 -10.93
N MET A 250 -14.86 -4.73 -11.58
CA MET A 250 -15.74 -3.56 -11.55
C MET A 250 -17.13 -3.89 -12.10
N GLY A 251 -17.21 -4.64 -13.22
CA GLY A 251 -18.50 -5.06 -13.78
C GLY A 251 -19.33 -5.87 -12.79
N LEU A 252 -18.72 -6.88 -12.16
CA LEU A 252 -19.38 -7.69 -11.14
C LEU A 252 -19.86 -6.86 -9.94
N THR A 253 -19.04 -5.93 -9.46
CA THR A 253 -19.36 -5.14 -8.27
C THR A 253 -20.39 -4.06 -8.56
N LEU A 254 -20.36 -3.46 -9.75
CA LEU A 254 -21.37 -2.50 -10.20
C LEU A 254 -22.72 -3.19 -10.42
N SER A 255 -22.78 -4.32 -11.13
CA SER A 255 -24.03 -5.09 -11.30
C SER A 255 -24.61 -5.52 -9.95
N TYR A 256 -23.78 -6.08 -9.07
CA TYR A 256 -24.23 -6.46 -7.73
C TYR A 256 -24.77 -5.26 -6.93
N SER A 257 -24.07 -4.12 -6.95
CA SER A 257 -24.49 -2.93 -6.21
C SER A 257 -25.78 -2.35 -6.78
N GLN A 258 -25.96 -2.41 -8.10
CA GLN A 258 -27.17 -1.96 -8.77
C GLN A 258 -28.38 -2.79 -8.34
N GLU A 259 -28.25 -4.12 -8.38
CA GLU A 259 -29.30 -5.06 -7.96
C GLU A 259 -29.62 -4.89 -6.47
N MET A 260 -28.59 -4.79 -5.63
CA MET A 260 -28.75 -4.65 -4.17
C MET A 260 -29.43 -3.35 -3.77
N LEU A 261 -29.17 -2.26 -4.50
CA LEU A 261 -29.74 -0.94 -4.23
C LEU A 261 -31.04 -0.69 -5.01
N ALA A 262 -31.39 -1.56 -5.95
CA ALA A 262 -32.52 -1.40 -6.87
C ALA A 262 -32.56 -0.01 -7.54
N CYS A 263 -31.41 0.47 -8.02
CA CYS A 263 -31.25 1.81 -8.58
C CYS A 263 -30.96 1.81 -10.10
N SER A 264 -31.23 2.95 -10.74
CA SER A 264 -30.92 3.17 -12.15
C SER A 264 -29.41 3.35 -12.38
N ASP A 265 -28.95 3.19 -13.62
CA ASP A 265 -27.55 3.44 -14.00
C ASP A 265 -27.10 4.85 -13.63
N ALA A 266 -27.98 5.85 -13.79
CA ALA A 266 -27.68 7.22 -13.46
C ALA A 266 -27.47 7.43 -11.95
N GLU A 267 -28.33 6.84 -11.12
CA GLU A 267 -28.19 6.87 -9.66
C GLU A 267 -26.95 6.13 -9.19
N LEU A 268 -26.68 4.94 -9.76
CA LEU A 268 -25.48 4.16 -9.42
C LEU A 268 -24.21 4.95 -9.72
N ARG A 269 -24.11 5.64 -10.87
CA ARG A 269 -22.95 6.49 -11.17
C ARG A 269 -22.76 7.58 -10.11
N GLN A 270 -23.84 8.23 -9.67
CA GLN A 270 -23.76 9.25 -8.61
C GLN A 270 -23.31 8.64 -7.28
N ILE A 271 -23.80 7.46 -6.94
CA ILE A 271 -23.40 6.70 -5.75
C ILE A 271 -21.90 6.35 -5.81
N VAL A 272 -21.40 5.89 -6.96
CA VAL A 272 -19.98 5.58 -7.18
C VAL A 272 -19.11 6.84 -7.09
N LEU A 273 -19.57 7.98 -7.61
CA LEU A 273 -18.86 9.25 -7.45
C LEU A 273 -18.71 9.64 -5.98
N GLN A 274 -19.71 9.33 -5.14
CA GLN A 274 -19.65 9.57 -3.71
C GLN A 274 -18.83 8.51 -2.95
N CYS A 275 -18.88 7.25 -3.38
CA CYS A 275 -18.24 6.11 -2.76
C CYS A 275 -17.48 5.24 -3.79
N PRO A 276 -16.26 5.66 -4.22
CA PRO A 276 -15.46 4.93 -5.21
C PRO A 276 -15.05 3.51 -4.76
N ALA A 277 -15.20 3.19 -3.47
CA ALA A 277 -14.99 1.86 -2.93
C ALA A 277 -15.79 0.75 -3.62
N LEU A 278 -16.94 1.09 -4.22
CA LEU A 278 -17.74 0.15 -5.01
C LEU A 278 -17.01 -0.36 -6.25
N LEU A 279 -15.96 0.35 -6.72
CA LEU A 279 -15.17 -0.05 -7.88
C LEU A 279 -14.08 -1.08 -7.56
N TYR A 280 -13.65 -1.20 -6.30
CA TYR A 280 -12.49 -2.04 -5.94
C TYR A 280 -12.73 -3.03 -4.80
N TYR A 281 -13.83 -2.93 -4.05
CA TYR A 281 -14.20 -4.01 -3.13
C TYR A 281 -14.86 -5.16 -3.87
N SER A 282 -14.49 -6.38 -3.51
CA SER A 282 -15.12 -7.57 -4.07
C SER A 282 -16.58 -7.70 -3.62
N VAL A 283 -17.39 -8.40 -4.42
CA VAL A 283 -18.80 -8.69 -4.11
C VAL A 283 -19.00 -9.30 -2.72
N PRO A 284 -18.18 -10.27 -2.24
CA PRO A 284 -18.31 -10.77 -0.87
C PRO A 284 -18.14 -9.68 0.20
N ILE A 285 -17.16 -8.79 0.03
CA ILE A 285 -16.92 -7.69 0.98
C ILE A 285 -18.12 -6.74 1.01
N LEU A 286 -18.65 -6.38 -0.16
CA LEU A 286 -19.83 -5.52 -0.25
C LEU A 286 -21.05 -6.20 0.35
N THR A 287 -21.24 -7.49 0.08
CA THR A 287 -22.34 -8.30 0.63
C THR A 287 -22.35 -8.28 2.15
N ASP A 288 -21.20 -8.52 2.78
CA ASP A 288 -21.08 -8.48 4.24
C ASP A 288 -21.35 -7.09 4.81
N ARG A 289 -20.91 -6.02 4.12
CA ARG A 289 -21.18 -4.63 4.52
C ARG A 289 -22.67 -4.29 4.43
N PHE A 290 -23.33 -4.64 3.33
CA PHE A 290 -24.78 -4.45 3.17
C PHE A 290 -25.55 -5.23 4.22
N LYS A 291 -25.26 -6.52 4.41
CA LYS A 291 -25.88 -7.34 5.46
C LYS A 291 -25.71 -6.71 6.84
N CYS A 292 -24.50 -6.26 7.18
CA CYS A 292 -24.22 -5.62 8.46
C CYS A 292 -25.05 -4.34 8.69
N LEU A 293 -25.22 -3.50 7.66
CA LEU A 293 -26.02 -2.28 7.76
C LEU A 293 -27.53 -2.60 7.89
N ILE A 294 -28.04 -3.51 7.05
CA ILE A 294 -29.46 -3.88 7.04
C ILE A 294 -29.87 -4.58 8.33
N SER A 295 -29.04 -5.49 8.85
CA SER A 295 -29.28 -6.14 10.15
C SER A 295 -29.26 -5.17 11.32
N ALA A 296 -28.65 -4.00 11.17
CA ALA A 296 -28.72 -2.91 12.14
C ALA A 296 -29.94 -1.98 11.94
N GLY A 297 -30.88 -2.34 11.06
CA GLY A 297 -32.11 -1.59 10.80
C GLY A 297 -31.92 -0.40 9.85
N ILE A 298 -30.80 -0.30 9.15
CA ILE A 298 -30.55 0.78 8.17
C ILE A 298 -31.19 0.41 6.83
N SER A 299 -32.03 1.29 6.31
CA SER A 299 -32.69 1.11 5.01
C SER A 299 -31.73 1.33 3.83
N LEU A 300 -32.05 0.72 2.68
CA LEU A 300 -31.29 0.93 1.44
C LEU A 300 -31.30 2.40 1.01
N GLN A 301 -32.41 3.11 1.23
CA GLN A 301 -32.52 4.54 0.90
C GLN A 301 -31.52 5.38 1.70
N GLN A 302 -31.34 5.11 2.99
CA GLN A 302 -30.33 5.79 3.81
C GLN A 302 -28.91 5.50 3.29
N ILE A 303 -28.64 4.25 2.86
CA ILE A 303 -27.34 3.88 2.27
C ILE A 303 -27.10 4.64 0.97
N MET A 304 -28.11 4.74 0.09
CA MET A 304 -28.01 5.51 -1.17
C MET A 304 -27.77 7.01 -0.93
N GLN A 305 -28.33 7.57 0.14
CA GLN A 305 -28.09 8.97 0.53
C GLN A 305 -26.70 9.20 1.13
N THR A 306 -26.12 8.19 1.79
CA THR A 306 -24.80 8.28 2.43
C THR A 306 -23.92 7.06 2.09
N PRO A 307 -23.57 6.83 0.82
CA PRO A 307 -22.95 5.57 0.40
C PRO A 307 -21.54 5.39 0.96
N THR A 308 -20.88 6.48 1.39
CA THR A 308 -19.58 6.44 2.06
C THR A 308 -19.52 5.55 3.32
N VAL A 309 -20.66 5.19 3.92
CA VAL A 309 -20.69 4.19 5.00
C VAL A 309 -20.20 2.82 4.54
N LEU A 310 -20.32 2.52 3.24
CA LEU A 310 -19.80 1.31 2.60
C LEU A 310 -18.27 1.31 2.48
N GLU A 311 -17.57 2.39 2.82
CA GLU A 311 -16.11 2.41 2.95
C GLU A 311 -15.61 1.81 4.27
N LEU A 312 -16.49 1.73 5.28
CA LEU A 312 -16.17 1.23 6.61
C LEU A 312 -16.21 -0.30 6.66
N THR A 313 -15.35 -0.89 7.49
CA THR A 313 -15.43 -2.33 7.77
C THR A 313 -16.63 -2.62 8.67
N THR A 314 -17.13 -3.86 8.62
CA THR A 314 -18.25 -4.31 9.47
C THR A 314 -17.97 -4.11 10.95
N GLN A 315 -16.73 -4.32 11.42
CA GLN A 315 -16.35 -4.07 12.82
C GLN A 315 -16.47 -2.60 13.20
N ILE A 316 -16.04 -1.69 12.31
CA ILE A 316 -16.15 -0.24 12.54
C ILE A 316 -17.63 0.15 12.58
N ILE A 317 -18.44 -0.34 11.65
CA ILE A 317 -19.89 -0.07 11.59
C ILE A 317 -20.54 -0.51 12.91
N GLN A 318 -20.35 -1.76 13.33
CA GLN A 318 -20.92 -2.29 14.57
C GLN A 318 -20.50 -1.49 15.80
N TYR A 319 -19.21 -1.18 15.93
CA TYR A 319 -18.71 -0.36 17.03
C TYR A 319 -19.37 1.03 17.07
N ARG A 320 -19.46 1.71 15.92
CA ARG A 320 -20.03 3.06 15.85
C ARG A 320 -21.53 3.04 16.18
N ILE A 321 -22.25 2.04 15.69
CA ILE A 321 -23.69 1.86 15.98
C ILE A 321 -23.91 1.63 17.47
N GLN A 322 -23.17 0.70 18.10
CA GLN A 322 -23.28 0.43 19.53
C GLN A 322 -22.99 1.67 20.38
N LYS A 323 -21.98 2.46 20.00
CA LYS A 323 -21.61 3.68 20.72
C LYS A 323 -22.66 4.79 20.55
N LEU A 324 -23.25 4.95 19.38
CA LEU A 324 -24.33 5.91 19.18
C LEU A 324 -25.59 5.50 19.96
N HIS A 325 -25.90 4.21 20.00
CA HIS A 325 -27.01 3.68 20.78
C HIS A 325 -26.83 3.94 22.29
N SER A 326 -25.62 3.83 22.84
CA SER A 326 -25.38 4.15 24.27
C SER A 326 -25.58 5.63 24.61
N TYR A 327 -25.55 6.51 23.61
CA TYR A 327 -25.91 7.93 23.72
C TYR A 327 -27.39 8.22 23.41
N GLY A 328 -28.21 7.20 23.18
CA GLY A 328 -29.64 7.34 22.88
C GLY A 328 -29.94 7.76 21.44
N HIS A 329 -28.98 7.63 20.53
CA HIS A 329 -29.20 7.89 19.12
C HIS A 329 -29.66 6.63 18.38
N ASP A 330 -30.86 6.68 17.83
CA ASP A 330 -31.35 5.69 16.89
C ASP A 330 -30.89 6.04 15.47
N ILE A 331 -30.23 5.07 14.82
CA ILE A 331 -29.68 5.21 13.47
C ILE A 331 -30.69 4.72 12.42
N SER A 332 -31.65 3.89 12.82
CA SER A 332 -32.62 3.29 11.88
C SER A 332 -33.54 4.34 11.24
N THR A 333 -33.76 5.46 11.91
CA THR A 333 -34.66 6.55 11.47
C THR A 333 -33.94 7.84 11.08
N GLY A 334 -32.62 7.94 11.27
CA GLY A 334 -31.84 9.17 11.12
C GLY A 334 -30.86 9.21 9.94
N SER A 335 -30.14 10.32 9.78
CA SER A 335 -29.03 10.42 8.81
C SER A 335 -27.84 9.55 9.23
N LEU A 336 -27.17 8.93 8.26
CA LEU A 336 -25.94 8.16 8.48
C LEU A 336 -24.68 9.03 8.53
N ASP A 337 -24.81 10.36 8.54
CA ASP A 337 -23.68 11.29 8.60
C ASP A 337 -22.78 11.09 9.83
N LEU A 338 -23.34 10.63 10.94
CA LEU A 338 -22.57 10.29 12.14
C LEU A 338 -21.78 9.00 11.99
N LEU A 339 -22.14 8.13 11.04
CA LEU A 339 -21.41 6.89 10.80
C LEU A 339 -20.21 7.07 9.88
N LYS A 340 -20.19 8.04 8.97
CA LYS A 340 -19.09 8.22 7.99
C LYS A 340 -17.84 8.88 8.58
N GLY A 341 -16.77 8.97 7.77
CA GLY A 341 -15.55 9.71 8.13
C GLY A 341 -14.54 8.94 9.00
N THR A 342 -13.47 9.62 9.40
CA THR A 342 -12.36 9.01 10.14
C THR A 342 -12.72 8.70 11.59
N LYS A 343 -11.89 7.92 12.28
CA LYS A 343 -12.03 7.67 13.73
C LYS A 343 -12.11 8.99 14.52
N LYS A 344 -11.26 9.97 14.17
CA LYS A 344 -11.22 11.28 14.82
C LYS A 344 -12.53 12.05 14.63
N ASP A 345 -13.08 12.05 13.40
CA ASP A 345 -14.33 12.74 13.07
C ASP A 345 -15.50 12.15 13.87
N PHE A 346 -15.53 10.81 13.96
CA PHE A 346 -16.53 10.08 14.73
C PHE A 346 -16.44 10.40 16.24
N GLU A 347 -15.24 10.34 16.81
CA GLU A 347 -15.03 10.62 18.24
C GLU A 347 -15.38 12.06 18.61
N MET A 348 -15.03 13.03 17.76
CA MET A 348 -15.42 14.42 17.95
C MET A 348 -16.94 14.60 17.92
N SER A 349 -17.61 13.93 17.00
CA SER A 349 -19.08 13.96 16.89
C SER A 349 -19.72 13.34 18.13
N CYS A 350 -19.23 12.19 18.60
CA CYS A 350 -19.68 11.56 19.84
C CYS A 350 -19.48 12.47 21.07
N GLY A 351 -18.33 13.14 21.18
CA GLY A 351 -18.05 14.06 22.28
C GLY A 351 -19.06 15.21 22.35
N LYS A 352 -19.48 15.75 21.20
CA LYS A 352 -20.53 16.78 21.14
C LYS A 352 -21.90 16.24 21.58
N LEU A 353 -22.22 14.98 21.27
CA LEU A 353 -23.47 14.34 21.67
C LEU A 353 -23.51 14.08 23.18
N PHE A 354 -22.39 13.62 23.75
CA PHE A 354 -22.24 13.47 25.20
C PHE A 354 -22.44 14.79 25.94
N LEU A 355 -21.76 15.85 25.51
CA LEU A 355 -21.90 17.18 26.10
C LEU A 355 -23.32 17.76 25.99
N ARG A 356 -24.09 17.42 24.94
CA ARG A 356 -25.49 17.83 24.82
C ARG A 356 -26.40 17.14 25.84
N ARG A 357 -26.11 15.89 26.21
CA ARG A 357 -26.85 15.14 27.23
C ARG A 357 -26.60 15.68 28.64
N GLU A 358 -25.41 16.19 28.90
CA GLU A 358 -25.04 16.76 30.21
C GLU A 358 -25.45 18.22 30.39
N ARG A 359 -25.92 18.91 29.32
CA ARG A 359 -26.41 20.28 29.47
C ARG A 359 -27.68 20.27 30.34
N PRO A 360 -27.71 21.05 31.43
CA PRO A 360 -28.96 21.29 32.15
C PRO A 360 -30.00 21.82 31.17
N LEU A 361 -31.24 21.33 31.27
CA LEU A 361 -32.42 21.86 30.59
C LEU A 361 -32.79 23.24 31.17
N PHE A 362 -31.85 24.19 31.16
CA PHE A 362 -32.12 25.55 31.56
C PHE A 362 -32.56 26.34 30.33
N ASN A 363 -33.85 26.67 30.27
CA ASN A 363 -34.39 27.64 29.32
C ASN A 363 -34.36 29.01 30.01
N PRO A 364 -33.42 29.91 29.68
CA PRO A 364 -33.30 31.22 30.34
C PRO A 364 -34.42 32.22 29.99
N VAL A 365 -35.42 31.82 29.19
CA VAL A 365 -36.50 32.71 28.70
C VAL A 365 -37.90 32.32 29.21
N ALA A 366 -38.00 31.47 30.25
CA ALA A 366 -39.29 31.25 30.91
C ALA A 366 -39.59 32.43 31.86
N PRO A 367 -40.68 33.21 31.66
CA PRO A 367 -41.05 34.27 32.60
C PRO A 367 -41.36 33.64 33.95
N LEU A 368 -40.70 34.13 35.01
CA LEU A 368 -41.07 33.81 36.38
C LEU A 368 -42.47 34.37 36.61
N ARG A 369 -43.46 33.48 36.80
CA ARG A 369 -44.75 33.89 37.36
C ARG A 369 -44.50 34.28 38.81
N THR A 370 -44.46 35.57 39.08
CA THR A 370 -44.65 36.11 40.42
C THR A 370 -46.15 36.05 40.71
N GLU A 371 -46.56 35.15 41.62
CA GLU A 371 -47.85 35.27 42.30
C GLU A 371 -47.73 36.39 43.35
N GLU A 372 -48.76 37.23 43.43
CA GLU A 372 -48.88 38.42 44.29
C GLU A 372 -48.87 38.10 45.79
#